data_AF-A0A258DQM9-F1
#
_entry.id   AF-A0A258DQM9-F1
#
_cell.length_a   1.000
_cell.length_b   1.000
_cell.length_c   1.000
_cell.angle_alpha   90.00
_cell.angle_beta   90.00
_cell.angle_gamma   90.00
#
_symmetry.space_group_name_H-M   'P 1'
#
loop_
_entity.id
_entity.type
_entity.pdbx_description
1 polymer ?
#
loop_
_entity_poly.entity_id
_entity_poly.type
_entity_poly.pdbx_seq_one_letter_code
_entity_poly.pdbx_strand_id
1 'polypeptide(L)' 'MRFPPSFLEEIRARLPVSEVVGRRVKLRKQGREFAGLSPFNAEKTPSFFVNDQKGFYHCFS' A
#
# COMPACT_ATOMS: atom_id res chain seq x y z
N MET A 1 -14.43 -6.72 19.98
CA MET A 1 -14.27 -6.36 18.55
C MET A 1 -15.62 -6.52 17.87
N ARG A 2 -16.06 -5.53 17.07
CA ARG A 2 -17.43 -5.49 16.47
C ARG A 2 -17.62 -6.44 15.27
N PHE A 3 -16.54 -7.03 14.76
CA PHE A 3 -16.57 -7.90 13.58
C PHE A 3 -15.83 -9.22 13.84
N PRO A 4 -16.27 -10.34 13.22
CA PRO A 4 -15.59 -11.62 13.33
C PRO A 4 -14.24 -11.60 12.60
N PRO A 5 -13.22 -12.34 13.08
CA PRO A 5 -11.89 -12.37 12.46
C PRO A 5 -11.91 -12.79 10.99
N SER A 6 -12.75 -13.76 10.64
CA SER A 6 -12.91 -14.24 9.26
C SER A 6 -13.35 -13.14 8.29
N PHE A 7 -14.21 -12.23 8.74
CA PHE A 7 -14.64 -11.08 7.93
C PHE A 7 -13.50 -10.08 7.70
N LEU A 8 -12.67 -9.84 8.72
CA LEU A 8 -11.49 -8.97 8.57
C LEU A 8 -10.46 -9.56 7.61
N GLU A 9 -10.24 -10.87 7.66
CA GLU A 9 -9.36 -11.57 6.74
C GLU A 9 -9.90 -11.56 5.30
N GLU A 10 -11.21 -11.72 5.12
CA GLU A 10 -11.84 -11.61 3.80
C GLU A 10 -11.62 -10.22 3.19
N ILE A 11 -11.75 -9.15 3.98
CA ILE A 11 -11.48 -7.79 3.53
C ILE A 11 -10.02 -7.65 3.10
N ARG A 12 -9.07 -8.13 3.90
CA ARG A 12 -7.63 -8.08 3.58
C ARG A 12 -7.27 -8.88 2.33
N ALA A 13 -7.93 -10.02 2.11
CA ALA A 13 -7.70 -10.85 0.93
C ALA A 13 -8.26 -10.23 -0.37
N ARG A 14 -9.35 -9.44 -0.27
CA ARG A 14 -10.00 -8.82 -1.43
C ARG A 14 -9.41 -7.47 -1.82
N LEU A 15 -8.85 -6.73 -0.87
CA LEU A 15 -8.37 -5.37 -1.11
C LEU A 15 -6.84 -5.33 -1.21
N PRO A 16 -6.29 -5.11 -2.43
CA PRO A 16 -4.86 -4.87 -2.58
C PRO A 16 -4.46 -3.56 -1.91
N VAL A 17 -3.27 -3.56 -1.29
CA VAL A 17 -2.73 -2.41 -0.56
C VAL A 17 -2.49 -1.23 -1.50
N SER A 18 -2.07 -1.49 -2.74
CA SER A 18 -1.84 -0.48 -3.77
C SER A 18 -3.11 0.29 -4.12
N GLU A 19 -4.28 -0.35 -4.11
CA GLU A 19 -5.55 0.33 -4.39
C GLU A 19 -5.95 1.25 -3.24
N VAL A 20 -5.73 0.82 -2.00
CA VAL A 20 -6.01 1.63 -0.81
C VAL A 20 -5.08 2.84 -0.76
N VAL A 21 -3.77 2.64 -0.96
CA VAL A 21 -2.78 3.71 -0.88
C VAL A 21 -2.81 4.61 -2.12
N GLY A 22 -3.11 4.04 -3.29
CA GLY A 22 -3.24 4.75 -4.57
C GLY A 22 -4.29 5.88 -4.56
N ARG A 23 -5.23 5.84 -3.61
CA ARG A 23 -6.20 6.93 -3.38
C ARG A 23 -5.55 8.20 -2.83
N ARG A 24 -4.41 8.10 -2.15
CA ARG A 24 -3.69 9.24 -1.56
C ARG A 24 -2.35 9.51 -2.24
N VAL A 25 -1.66 8.48 -2.68
CA VAL A 25 -0.33 8.58 -3.28
C VAL A 25 -0.41 8.18 -4.74
N LYS A 26 0.20 8.98 -5.62
CA LYS A 26 0.40 8.57 -7.02
C LYS A 26 1.44 7.46 -7.07
N LEU A 27 0.95 6.23 -7.10
CA LEU A 27 1.76 5.03 -7.24
C LEU A 27 2.03 4.74 -8.72
N ARG A 28 3.26 4.35 -9.03
CA ARG A 28 3.68 3.86 -10.34
C ARG A 28 4.12 2.41 -10.22
N LYS A 29 3.61 1.55 -11.10
CA LYS A 29 3.97 0.13 -11.12
C LYS A 29 5.43 -0.04 -11.56
N GLN A 30 6.23 -0.70 -10.75
CA GLN A 30 7.64 -1.02 -11.01
C GLN A 30 7.83 -2.54 -10.86
N GLY A 31 7.60 -3.27 -11.95
CA GLY A 31 7.64 -4.74 -11.94
C GLY A 31 6.48 -5.34 -11.14
N ARG A 32 6.82 -5.96 -10.01
CA ARG A 32 5.85 -6.63 -9.10
C ARG A 32 5.39 -5.74 -7.93
N GLU A 33 6.00 -4.58 -7.77
CA GLU A 33 5.72 -3.64 -6.68
C GLU A 33 5.27 -2.30 -7.25
N PHE A 34 4.78 -1.43 -6.39
CA PHE A 34 4.41 -0.06 -6.71
C PHE A 34 5.31 0.89 -5.96
N ALA A 35 5.80 1.92 -6.63
CA ALA A 35 6.64 2.94 -6.05
C ALA A 35 5.96 4.32 -6.16
N GLY A 36 6.14 5.18 -5.15
CA GLY A 36 5.59 6.52 -5.12
C GLY A 36 6.38 7.45 -4.21
N LEU A 37 6.00 8.72 -4.22
CA LEU A 37 6.50 9.69 -3.24
C LEU A 37 5.88 9.39 -1.86
N SER A 38 6.63 9.64 -0.79
CA SER A 38 6.09 9.47 0.57
C SER A 38 4.90 10.39 0.80
N PRO A 39 3.80 9.88 1.39
CA PRO A 39 2.72 10.72 1.87
C PRO A 39 3.08 11.45 3.17
N PHE A 40 4.17 11.07 3.84
CA PHE A 40 4.55 11.60 5.16
C PHE A 40 5.56 12.74 5.04
N ASN A 41 6.53 12.61 4.13
CA ASN A 41 7.59 13.58 3.93
C ASN A 41 7.53 14.19 2.53
N ALA A 42 7.77 15.50 2.43
CA ALA A 42 7.85 16.21 1.15
C ALA A 42 9.23 16.01 0.50
N GLU A 43 9.41 14.85 -0.12
CA GLU A 43 10.65 14.48 -0.82
C GLU A 43 10.50 14.53 -2.35
N LYS A 44 11.63 14.61 -3.06
CA LYS A 44 11.67 14.64 -4.53
C LYS A 44 11.88 13.26 -5.16
N THR A 45 12.31 12.29 -4.36
CA THR A 45 12.61 10.92 -4.78
C THR A 45 11.50 9.97 -4.34
N PRO A 46 11.18 8.91 -5.10
CA PRO A 46 10.25 7.91 -4.63
C PRO A 46 10.90 7.03 -3.55
N SER A 47 10.41 7.12 -2.31
CA SER A 47 10.83 6.28 -1.18
C SER A 47 9.74 5.34 -0.67
N PHE A 48 8.53 5.46 -1.21
CA PHE A 48 7.37 4.71 -0.74
C PHE A 48 7.10 3.53 -1.67
N PHE A 49 7.19 2.31 -1.12
CA PHE A 49 7.02 1.07 -1.86
C PHE A 49 5.82 0.29 -1.32
N VAL A 50 5.05 -0.30 -2.22
CA VAL A 50 3.88 -1.14 -1.90
C VAL A 50 4.02 -2.46 -2.61
N ASN A 51 3.81 -3.55 -1.86
CA ASN A 51 3.82 -4.90 -2.37
C ASN A 51 2.47 -5.56 -2.08
N ASP A 52 1.64 -5.69 -3.12
CA ASP A 52 0.33 -6.32 -3.00
C ASP A 52 0.40 -7.82 -2.71
N GLN A 53 1.41 -8.52 -3.23
CA GLN A 53 1.54 -9.97 -3.02
C GLN A 53 1.82 -10.31 -1.56
N LYS A 54 2.64 -9.49 -0.90
CA LYS A 54 2.97 -9.63 0.52
C LYS A 54 2.01 -8.84 1.41
N GLY A 55 1.10 -8.04 0.84
CA GLY A 55 0.10 -7.26 1.57
C GLY A 55 0.70 -6.19 2.49
N PHE A 56 1.83 -5.58 2.12
CA PHE A 56 2.48 -4.54 2.94
C PHE A 56 2.95 -3.35 2.12
N TYR A 57 3.22 -2.24 2.81
CA TYR A 57 3.90 -1.08 2.28
C TYR A 57 5.06 -0.68 3.20
N HIS A 58 6.04 0.03 2.66
CA HIS A 58 7.16 0.54 3.43
C HIS A 58 7.63 1.89 2.86
N CYS A 59 7.89 2.84 3.75
CA CYS A 59 8.49 4.13 3.42
C CYS A 59 9.94 4.11 3.88
N PHE A 60 10.89 4.37 2.98
CA PHE A 60 12.33 4.40 3.30
C PHE A 60 12.87 5.80 3.61
N SER A 61 12.07 6.85 3.42
CA SER A 61 12.39 8.21 3.85
C SER A 61 12.10 8.45 5.33
#